data_AF-A0A6A6H2U8-F1
#
_entry.id   AF-A0A6A6H2U8-F1
#
_cell.length_a   1.000
_cell.length_b   1.000
_cell.length_c   1.000
_cell.angle_alpha   90.00
_cell.angle_beta   90.00
_cell.angle_gamma   90.00
#
_symmetry.space_group_name_H-M   'P 1'
#
loop_
_entity.id
_entity.type
_entity.pdbx_description
1 polymer ?
#
loop_
_entity_poly.entity_id
_entity_poly.type
_entity_poly.pdbx_seq_one_letter_code
_entity_poly.pdbx_strand_id
1 'polypeptide(L)'
;MAPSLTDLRGPCPGLNSLANHGYINRTGLTNATELINAQMNVFGIGRDFATALAVTAPIFSGDPNGVIVSIGGPPDRQYWNETSLKIPMPGLNGTHNFYEHDVSPTFGSLNKFGNDTQIINSQFTALYNRQFNVSNAKSNYSLDVMAAHRAFRRQEDISSDGYMFSALFPSLAVTAADHAFIAQLWGNRSAENPWGQTTKDILLSFYGVNRIILNADTPLFSPTGHSRIPTPWYRRPLETPYDFLAFSRDVLTMGKAYPEFFTIGGNIGAPNTFQNVSISDLTNGTYNETMLFEKNNALCLAMQSAVVTAPVWLETIYKDPDYPNGLVNSTLPPLLSSLECPNLKAVNSDLFLKFPGYTRALAHDNSTEMRKRQD
;
A
#
# COMPACT_ATOMS: atom_id res chain seq x y z
N MET A 1 18.17 -8.31 -11.82
CA MET A 1 18.08 -8.18 -13.30
C MET A 1 16.96 -7.21 -13.61
N ALA A 2 17.05 -6.49 -14.73
CA ALA A 2 15.92 -5.70 -15.20
C ALA A 2 14.75 -6.63 -15.54
N PRO A 3 13.50 -6.24 -15.26
CA PRO A 3 12.33 -6.95 -15.76
C PRO A 3 12.29 -6.92 -17.28
N SER A 4 11.80 -8.00 -17.89
CA SER A 4 11.43 -8.03 -19.30
C SER A 4 10.11 -7.29 -19.53
N LEU A 5 9.75 -7.04 -20.79
CA LEU A 5 8.49 -6.36 -21.15
C LEU A 5 7.24 -7.14 -20.73
N THR A 6 7.35 -8.46 -20.52
CA THR A 6 6.23 -9.31 -20.09
C THR A 6 6.21 -9.55 -18.58
N ASP A 7 7.21 -9.06 -17.84
CA ASP A 7 7.27 -9.22 -16.39
C ASP A 7 6.36 -8.19 -15.70
N LEU A 8 5.46 -8.67 -14.85
CA LEU A 8 4.48 -7.85 -14.15
C LEU A 8 5.13 -7.13 -12.96
N ARG A 9 5.01 -5.81 -12.92
CA ARG A 9 5.40 -4.94 -11.80
C ARG A 9 4.24 -4.02 -11.48
N GLY A 10 4.17 -3.59 -10.23
CA GLY A 10 3.03 -2.80 -9.74
C GLY A 10 3.42 -1.71 -8.75
N PRO A 11 2.46 -1.25 -7.94
CA PRO A 11 2.63 -0.09 -7.06
C PRO A 11 3.57 -0.34 -5.89
N CYS A 12 3.99 -1.59 -5.64
CA CYS A 12 4.85 -1.93 -4.50
C CYS A 12 6.34 -2.09 -4.92
N PRO A 13 7.21 -1.08 -4.70
CA PRO A 13 8.63 -1.15 -5.02
C PRO A 13 9.38 -2.27 -4.25
N GLY A 14 8.90 -2.63 -3.06
CA GLY A 14 9.41 -3.77 -2.30
C GLY A 14 9.21 -5.09 -3.05
N LEU A 15 7.98 -5.38 -3.48
CA LEU A 15 7.67 -6.58 -4.28
C LEU A 15 8.36 -6.57 -5.64
N ASN A 16 8.41 -5.41 -6.30
CA ASN A 16 9.13 -5.25 -7.56
C ASN A 16 10.62 -5.60 -7.39
N SER A 17 11.23 -5.18 -6.28
CA SER A 17 12.62 -5.53 -5.96
C SER A 17 12.80 -7.02 -5.70
N LEU A 18 11.89 -7.68 -4.97
CA LEU A 18 11.93 -9.12 -4.74
C LEU A 18 11.90 -9.91 -6.06
N ALA A 19 11.00 -9.56 -6.97
CA ALA A 19 10.90 -10.20 -8.30
C ALA A 19 12.14 -9.90 -9.16
N ASN A 20 12.64 -8.65 -9.17
CA ASN A 20 13.85 -8.27 -9.90
C ASN A 20 15.12 -8.99 -9.39
N HIS A 21 15.12 -9.42 -8.12
CA HIS A 21 16.21 -10.22 -7.53
C HIS A 21 15.95 -11.73 -7.59
N GLY A 22 14.72 -12.18 -7.87
CA GLY A 22 14.36 -13.59 -7.95
C GLY A 22 14.09 -14.24 -6.60
N TYR A 23 13.77 -13.45 -5.58
CA TYR A 23 13.28 -13.96 -4.29
C TYR A 23 11.83 -14.42 -4.36
N ILE A 24 11.09 -13.90 -5.33
CA ILE A 24 9.80 -14.41 -5.81
C ILE A 24 9.90 -14.60 -7.32
N ASN A 25 8.92 -15.28 -7.92
CA ASN A 25 8.86 -15.46 -9.37
C ASN A 25 9.10 -14.15 -10.14
N ARG A 26 10.09 -14.15 -11.05
CA ARG A 26 10.54 -12.96 -11.80
C ARG A 26 9.45 -12.37 -12.71
N THR A 27 8.53 -13.22 -13.16
CA THR A 27 7.37 -12.83 -13.96
C THR A 27 6.42 -11.90 -13.22
N GLY A 28 6.52 -11.81 -11.88
CA GLY A 28 5.59 -11.06 -11.05
C GLY A 28 4.30 -11.81 -10.72
N LEU A 29 4.13 -13.03 -11.22
CA LEU A 29 3.07 -13.96 -10.81
C LEU A 29 3.63 -14.92 -9.76
N THR A 30 3.33 -14.66 -8.50
CA THR A 30 3.89 -15.39 -7.33
C THR A 30 2.79 -16.05 -6.50
N ASN A 31 3.18 -16.87 -5.54
CA ASN A 31 2.24 -17.46 -4.58
C ASN A 31 2.46 -16.99 -3.14
N ALA A 32 1.46 -17.21 -2.28
CA ALA A 32 1.50 -16.79 -0.88
C ALA A 32 2.71 -17.34 -0.10
N THR A 33 3.12 -18.59 -0.34
CA THR A 33 4.30 -19.18 0.35
C THR A 33 5.60 -18.51 -0.06
N GLU A 34 5.82 -18.27 -1.35
CA GLU A 34 6.98 -17.52 -1.85
C GLU A 34 7.00 -16.11 -1.26
N LEU A 35 5.85 -15.43 -1.23
CA LEU A 35 5.74 -14.08 -0.66
C LEU A 35 6.08 -14.05 0.83
N ILE A 36 5.49 -14.93 1.65
CA ILE A 36 5.77 -15.00 3.09
C ILE A 36 7.27 -15.20 3.31
N ASN A 37 7.86 -16.18 2.62
CA ASN A 37 9.28 -16.49 2.76
C ASN A 37 10.16 -15.32 2.33
N ALA A 38 9.86 -14.66 1.21
CA ALA A 38 10.65 -13.54 0.72
C ALA A 38 10.55 -12.32 1.65
N GLN A 39 9.33 -11.98 2.10
CA GLN A 39 9.09 -10.88 3.05
C GLN A 39 9.84 -11.07 4.36
N MET A 40 9.77 -12.27 4.93
CA MET A 40 10.48 -12.60 6.17
C MET A 40 12.00 -12.59 5.99
N ASN A 41 12.51 -13.29 4.96
CA ASN A 41 13.96 -13.51 4.83
C ASN A 41 14.72 -12.33 4.23
N VAL A 42 14.06 -11.46 3.46
CA VAL A 42 14.71 -10.32 2.79
C VAL A 42 14.47 -9.02 3.57
N PHE A 43 13.26 -8.78 4.06
CA PHE A 43 12.93 -7.52 4.76
C PHE A 43 12.85 -7.67 6.29
N GLY A 44 12.80 -8.90 6.82
CA GLY A 44 12.64 -9.13 8.26
C GLY A 44 11.23 -8.79 8.76
N ILE A 45 10.21 -8.96 7.92
CA ILE A 45 8.80 -8.83 8.31
C ILE A 45 8.43 -10.03 9.19
N GLY A 46 7.63 -9.80 10.24
CA GLY A 46 7.12 -10.84 11.14
C GLY A 46 6.20 -11.82 10.41
N ARG A 47 6.14 -13.08 10.86
CA ARG A 47 5.34 -14.12 10.21
C ARG A 47 3.85 -13.77 10.16
N ASP A 48 3.33 -13.20 11.24
CA ASP A 48 1.94 -12.75 11.36
C ASP A 48 1.59 -11.73 10.26
N PHE A 49 2.40 -10.68 10.15
CA PHE A 49 2.19 -9.62 9.19
C PHE A 49 2.44 -10.09 7.75
N ALA A 50 3.50 -10.87 7.53
CA ALA A 50 3.80 -11.45 6.23
C ALA A 50 2.66 -12.36 5.73
N THR A 51 2.09 -13.17 6.61
CA THR A 51 0.94 -14.04 6.28
C THR A 51 -0.28 -13.21 5.91
N ALA A 52 -0.58 -12.16 6.66
CA ALA A 52 -1.72 -11.30 6.35
C ALA A 52 -1.57 -10.61 4.98
N LEU A 53 -0.40 -10.04 4.67
CA LEU A 53 -0.12 -9.42 3.37
C LEU A 53 -0.22 -10.44 2.22
N ALA A 54 0.36 -11.63 2.42
CA ALA A 54 0.43 -12.66 1.39
C ALA A 54 -0.89 -13.40 1.14
N VAL A 55 -1.88 -13.32 2.04
CA VAL A 55 -3.20 -13.93 1.85
C VAL A 55 -4.24 -12.90 1.38
N THR A 56 -4.17 -11.68 1.89
CA THR A 56 -5.07 -10.61 1.43
C THR A 56 -4.81 -10.25 -0.03
N ALA A 57 -3.54 -10.12 -0.42
CA ALA A 57 -3.21 -9.71 -1.78
C ALA A 57 -3.79 -10.66 -2.86
N PRO A 58 -3.61 -12.00 -2.84
CA PRO A 58 -4.22 -12.92 -3.82
C PRO A 58 -5.75 -12.82 -3.91
N ILE A 59 -6.44 -12.82 -2.76
CA ILE A 59 -7.90 -12.88 -2.71
C ILE A 59 -8.51 -11.62 -3.33
N PHE A 60 -8.01 -10.43 -2.97
CA PHE A 60 -8.53 -9.18 -3.52
C PHE A 60 -7.96 -8.84 -4.90
N SER A 61 -6.90 -9.55 -5.33
CA SER A 61 -6.33 -9.43 -6.69
C SER A 61 -6.92 -10.42 -7.69
N GLY A 62 -7.95 -11.20 -7.30
CA GLY A 62 -8.73 -12.04 -8.20
C GLY A 62 -8.25 -13.48 -8.38
N ASP A 63 -7.47 -14.04 -7.45
CA ASP A 63 -7.30 -15.49 -7.42
C ASP A 63 -8.38 -16.16 -6.54
N PRO A 64 -9.30 -16.94 -7.12
CA PRO A 64 -10.37 -17.60 -6.34
C PRO A 64 -9.83 -18.57 -5.29
N ASN A 65 -8.59 -19.06 -5.42
CA ASN A 65 -8.00 -19.98 -4.46
C ASN A 65 -7.19 -19.29 -3.35
N GLY A 66 -6.93 -17.98 -3.46
CA GLY A 66 -6.11 -17.24 -2.51
C GLY A 66 -4.63 -17.66 -2.47
N VAL A 67 -4.13 -18.27 -3.53
CA VAL A 67 -2.78 -18.82 -3.66
C VAL A 67 -1.89 -17.93 -4.52
N ILE A 68 -2.36 -17.50 -5.68
CA ILE A 68 -1.58 -16.80 -6.71
C ILE A 68 -1.90 -15.30 -6.71
N VAL A 69 -0.89 -14.47 -6.87
CA VAL A 69 -1.05 -13.02 -7.02
C VAL A 69 -0.13 -12.48 -8.11
N SER A 70 -0.70 -11.62 -8.96
CA SER A 70 0.09 -10.71 -9.77
C SER A 70 0.47 -9.50 -8.92
N ILE A 71 1.77 -9.25 -8.76
CA ILE A 71 2.26 -8.06 -8.05
C ILE A 71 2.06 -6.77 -8.86
N GLY A 72 1.55 -6.88 -10.09
CA GLY A 72 1.23 -5.79 -10.99
C GLY A 72 -0.22 -5.87 -11.48
N GLY A 73 -0.41 -5.65 -12.78
CA GLY A 73 -1.74 -5.70 -13.42
C GLY A 73 -2.18 -7.12 -13.81
N PRO A 74 -3.24 -7.24 -14.61
CA PRO A 74 -3.76 -8.53 -15.05
C PRO A 74 -2.72 -9.38 -15.79
N PRO A 75 -2.50 -10.64 -15.40
CA PRO A 75 -1.67 -11.56 -16.16
C PRO A 75 -2.39 -12.04 -17.44
N ASP A 76 -1.65 -12.71 -18.33
CA ASP A 76 -2.21 -13.33 -19.53
C ASP A 76 -3.41 -14.24 -19.19
N ARG A 77 -4.35 -14.36 -20.13
CA ARG A 77 -5.60 -15.13 -19.98
C ARG A 77 -5.39 -16.59 -19.56
N GLN A 78 -4.26 -17.19 -19.87
CA GLN A 78 -3.96 -18.56 -19.44
C GLN A 78 -3.83 -18.73 -17.92
N TYR A 79 -3.62 -17.64 -17.17
CA TYR A 79 -3.41 -17.64 -15.72
C TYR A 79 -4.67 -17.31 -14.91
N TRP A 80 -5.81 -17.04 -15.57
CA TRP A 80 -7.08 -16.75 -14.88
C TRP A 80 -8.28 -17.29 -15.66
N ASN A 81 -9.42 -17.43 -14.98
CA ASN A 81 -10.59 -18.11 -15.55
C ASN A 81 -11.86 -17.23 -15.48
N GLU A 82 -12.46 -16.98 -16.66
CA GLU A 82 -13.73 -16.27 -16.81
C GLU A 82 -14.93 -16.99 -16.16
N THR A 83 -14.82 -18.27 -15.81
CA THR A 83 -15.89 -18.95 -15.07
C THR A 83 -15.97 -18.54 -13.61
N SER A 84 -14.88 -18.04 -13.03
CA SER A 84 -14.80 -17.68 -11.60
C SER A 84 -14.85 -16.16 -11.37
N LEU A 85 -14.40 -15.36 -12.33
CA LEU A 85 -14.29 -13.90 -12.20
C LEU A 85 -15.31 -13.15 -13.09
N LYS A 86 -15.79 -12.00 -12.60
CA LYS A 86 -16.62 -11.03 -13.35
C LYS A 86 -15.77 -10.11 -14.23
N ILE A 87 -14.51 -9.92 -13.85
CA ILE A 87 -13.51 -9.09 -14.54
C ILE A 87 -12.24 -9.91 -14.78
N PRO A 88 -11.36 -9.53 -15.72
CA PRO A 88 -10.01 -10.09 -15.78
C PRO A 88 -9.33 -9.97 -14.42
N MET A 89 -8.52 -10.97 -14.02
CA MET A 89 -7.81 -10.96 -12.74
C MET A 89 -7.13 -9.60 -12.51
N PRO A 90 -7.56 -8.78 -11.53
CA PRO A 90 -7.12 -7.40 -11.44
C PRO A 90 -5.62 -7.25 -11.17
N GLY A 91 -5.01 -8.19 -10.43
CA GLY A 91 -3.69 -7.97 -9.83
C GLY A 91 -3.74 -6.85 -8.79
N LEU A 92 -2.59 -6.51 -8.18
CA LEU A 92 -2.54 -5.41 -7.21
C LEU A 92 -2.98 -4.06 -7.81
N ASN A 93 -2.72 -3.81 -9.10
CA ASN A 93 -3.14 -2.56 -9.76
C ASN A 93 -4.66 -2.40 -9.86
N GLY A 94 -5.42 -3.49 -9.84
CA GLY A 94 -6.88 -3.43 -9.99
C GLY A 94 -7.63 -3.32 -8.66
N THR A 95 -6.94 -2.94 -7.58
CA THR A 95 -7.49 -2.92 -6.21
C THR A 95 -7.69 -1.52 -5.63
N HIS A 96 -7.72 -0.49 -6.48
CA HIS A 96 -7.82 0.91 -6.08
C HIS A 96 -8.94 1.16 -5.05
N ASN A 97 -8.63 1.92 -4.00
CA ASN A 97 -9.46 2.21 -2.82
C ASN A 97 -9.84 1.02 -1.94
N PHE A 98 -9.32 -0.18 -2.23
CA PHE A 98 -9.33 -1.31 -1.31
C PHE A 98 -7.91 -1.66 -0.83
N TYR A 99 -6.98 -1.97 -1.74
CA TYR A 99 -5.60 -2.28 -1.39
C TYR A 99 -4.65 -1.22 -1.97
N GLU A 100 -4.60 -1.07 -3.30
CA GLU A 100 -4.00 0.12 -3.94
C GLU A 100 -4.84 1.35 -3.56
N HIS A 101 -4.20 2.51 -3.40
CA HIS A 101 -4.84 3.67 -2.78
C HIS A 101 -4.23 5.01 -3.19
N ASP A 102 -5.03 6.05 -3.03
CA ASP A 102 -4.55 7.43 -3.04
C ASP A 102 -3.52 7.69 -1.93
N VAL A 103 -2.77 8.80 -2.00
CA VAL A 103 -1.74 9.16 -1.01
C VAL A 103 -0.53 8.22 -1.03
N SER A 104 -0.31 7.52 -2.14
CA SER A 104 0.94 6.80 -2.39
C SER A 104 2.16 7.73 -2.27
N PRO A 105 3.31 7.28 -1.73
CA PRO A 105 4.47 8.15 -1.50
C PRO A 105 5.00 8.80 -2.78
N THR A 106 5.00 8.06 -3.90
CA THR A 106 5.58 8.48 -5.18
C THR A 106 4.81 8.03 -6.41
N PHE A 107 3.84 7.12 -6.27
CA PHE A 107 2.97 6.66 -7.35
C PHE A 107 1.73 7.53 -7.43
N GLY A 108 1.20 7.72 -8.63
CA GLY A 108 0.06 8.60 -8.87
C GLY A 108 -1.25 8.01 -8.33
N SER A 109 -2.14 8.87 -7.84
CA SER A 109 -3.55 8.51 -7.65
C SER A 109 -4.19 8.12 -8.99
N LEU A 110 -4.84 6.96 -9.04
CA LEU A 110 -5.41 6.40 -10.26
C LEU A 110 -6.40 7.36 -10.94
N ASN A 111 -7.30 7.99 -10.18
CA ASN A 111 -8.30 8.90 -10.73
C ASN A 111 -7.71 10.19 -11.31
N LYS A 112 -6.60 10.67 -10.75
CA LYS A 112 -5.92 11.88 -11.22
C LYS A 112 -5.01 11.63 -12.42
N PHE A 113 -4.22 10.57 -12.38
CA PHE A 113 -3.17 10.32 -13.37
C PHE A 113 -3.56 9.28 -14.41
N GLY A 114 -4.66 8.56 -14.22
CA GLY A 114 -5.03 7.39 -15.03
C GLY A 114 -4.07 6.21 -14.85
N ASN A 115 -3.16 6.29 -13.88
CA ASN A 115 -2.12 5.31 -13.62
C ASN A 115 -1.65 5.37 -12.16
N ASP A 116 -1.54 4.20 -11.55
CA ASP A 116 -1.16 3.91 -10.17
C ASP A 116 0.18 3.15 -10.05
N THR A 117 0.85 2.89 -11.16
CA THR A 117 2.07 2.05 -11.21
C THR A 117 3.33 2.75 -11.66
N GLN A 118 3.21 3.97 -12.16
CA GLN A 118 4.36 4.78 -12.51
C GLN A 118 4.67 5.81 -11.43
N ILE A 119 5.96 6.01 -11.20
CA ILE A 119 6.45 7.09 -10.34
C ILE A 119 6.14 8.43 -11.00
N ILE A 120 5.49 9.30 -10.25
CA ILE A 120 5.27 10.69 -10.65
C ILE A 120 6.48 11.51 -10.21
N ASN A 121 7.21 12.09 -11.18
CA ASN A 121 8.46 12.80 -10.92
C ASN A 121 8.33 13.92 -9.87
N SER A 122 7.23 14.68 -9.89
CA SER A 122 6.99 15.72 -8.88
C SER A 122 6.83 15.14 -7.47
N GLN A 123 6.14 14.00 -7.34
CA GLN A 123 5.93 13.33 -6.06
C GLN A 123 7.21 12.70 -5.52
N PHE A 124 7.99 12.04 -6.38
CA PHE A 124 9.32 11.55 -6.01
C PHE A 124 10.25 12.70 -5.58
N THR A 125 10.24 13.81 -6.33
CA THR A 125 11.03 15.00 -5.99
C THR A 125 10.63 15.56 -4.63
N ALA A 126 9.33 15.63 -4.34
CA ALA A 126 8.81 16.09 -3.05
C ALA A 126 9.28 15.19 -1.89
N LEU A 127 9.29 13.86 -2.08
CA LEU A 127 9.85 12.93 -1.10
C LEU A 127 11.36 13.13 -0.94
N TYR A 128 12.11 13.09 -2.03
CA TYR A 128 13.57 13.21 -2.01
C TYR A 128 14.02 14.50 -1.30
N ASN A 129 13.33 15.62 -1.58
CA ASN A 129 13.65 16.94 -1.04
C ASN A 129 13.34 17.11 0.44
N ARG A 130 12.65 16.16 1.10
CA ARG A 130 12.54 16.14 2.57
C ARG A 130 13.88 16.14 3.28
N GLN A 131 14.93 15.69 2.60
CA GLN A 131 16.30 15.66 3.09
C GLN A 131 17.24 16.51 2.19
N PHE A 132 16.72 17.50 1.45
CA PHE A 132 17.49 18.22 0.41
C PHE A 132 18.85 18.72 0.92
N ASN A 133 18.87 19.48 2.02
CA ASN A 133 20.08 20.07 2.63
C ASN A 133 20.92 19.08 3.46
N VAL A 134 20.58 17.79 3.46
CA VAL A 134 21.30 16.76 4.21
C VAL A 134 22.14 15.92 3.24
N SER A 135 23.45 15.80 3.51
CA SER A 135 24.34 14.93 2.73
C SER A 135 23.84 13.48 2.75
N ASN A 136 24.05 12.70 1.69
CA ASN A 136 23.62 11.29 1.63
C ASN A 136 24.03 10.47 2.88
N ALA A 137 25.30 10.59 3.31
CA ALA A 137 25.83 9.89 4.49
C ALA A 137 25.10 10.22 5.82
N LYS A 138 24.49 11.40 5.92
CA LYS A 138 23.73 11.85 7.09
C LYS A 138 22.22 11.78 6.88
N SER A 139 21.77 11.54 5.65
CA SER A 139 20.34 11.52 5.33
C SER A 139 19.69 10.31 5.98
N ASN A 140 18.47 10.49 6.49
CA ASN A 140 17.65 9.40 6.98
C ASN A 140 16.19 9.72 6.71
N TYR A 141 15.53 8.94 5.86
CA TYR A 141 14.08 8.98 5.70
C TYR A 141 13.42 8.23 6.87
N SER A 142 13.54 8.81 8.07
CA SER A 142 12.99 8.27 9.32
C SER A 142 11.47 8.30 9.33
N LEU A 143 10.86 7.65 10.34
CA LEU A 143 9.40 7.62 10.48
C LEU A 143 8.80 9.03 10.52
N ASP A 144 9.41 9.99 11.22
CA ASP A 144 8.94 11.39 11.28
C ASP A 144 8.99 12.08 9.91
N VAL A 145 10.06 11.85 9.15
CA VAL A 145 10.21 12.39 7.79
C VAL A 145 9.13 11.81 6.87
N MET A 146 8.87 10.51 7.00
CA MET A 146 7.86 9.82 6.20
C MET A 146 6.44 10.22 6.62
N ALA A 147 6.18 10.46 7.91
CA ALA A 147 4.93 10.99 8.41
C ALA A 147 4.66 12.39 7.85
N ALA A 148 5.65 13.29 7.90
CA ALA A 148 5.54 14.63 7.31
C ALA A 148 5.29 14.58 5.80
N HIS A 149 5.91 13.63 5.10
CA HIS A 149 5.66 13.41 3.67
C HIS A 149 4.25 12.88 3.40
N ARG A 150 3.74 11.96 4.21
CA ARG A 150 2.38 11.43 4.11
C ARG A 150 1.32 12.53 4.26
N ALA A 151 1.49 13.43 5.24
CA ALA A 151 0.59 14.57 5.45
C ALA A 151 0.57 15.49 4.22
N PHE A 152 1.73 15.77 3.64
CA PHE A 152 1.82 16.51 2.39
C PHE A 152 1.15 15.80 1.22
N ARG A 153 1.38 14.49 1.04
CA ARG A 153 0.75 13.72 -0.04
C ARG A 153 -0.77 13.72 0.10
N ARG A 154 -1.27 13.59 1.33
CA ARG A 154 -2.71 13.70 1.62
C ARG A 154 -3.26 15.05 1.18
N GLN A 155 -2.59 16.14 1.53
CA GLN A 155 -3.03 17.48 1.14
C GLN A 155 -2.93 17.71 -0.38
N GLU A 156 -1.89 17.19 -1.02
CA GLU A 156 -1.76 17.24 -2.48
C GLU A 156 -2.94 16.55 -3.16
N ASP A 157 -3.31 15.34 -2.74
CA ASP A 157 -4.41 14.60 -3.38
C ASP A 157 -5.77 15.26 -3.07
N ILE A 158 -6.00 15.72 -1.83
CA ILE A 158 -7.20 16.50 -1.48
C ILE A 158 -7.32 17.75 -2.37
N SER A 159 -6.21 18.45 -2.61
CA SER A 159 -6.23 19.73 -3.33
C SER A 159 -6.23 19.60 -4.85
N SER A 160 -6.07 18.39 -5.40
CA SER A 160 -5.89 18.20 -6.84
C SER A 160 -6.67 17.06 -7.47
N ASP A 161 -7.21 16.11 -6.70
CA ASP A 161 -8.00 15.00 -7.21
C ASP A 161 -9.43 15.05 -6.65
N GLY A 162 -10.42 15.38 -7.49
CA GLY A 162 -11.83 15.41 -7.07
C GLY A 162 -12.43 14.06 -6.64
N TYR A 163 -11.71 12.97 -6.88
CA TYR A 163 -12.07 11.60 -6.52
C TYR A 163 -11.22 11.03 -5.38
N MET A 164 -10.31 11.82 -4.81
CA MET A 164 -9.50 11.43 -3.65
C MET A 164 -10.38 10.81 -2.56
N PHE A 165 -10.10 9.57 -2.19
CA PHE A 165 -10.85 8.85 -1.16
C PHE A 165 -9.92 8.19 -0.15
N SER A 166 -10.27 8.35 1.12
CA SER A 166 -9.58 7.74 2.26
C SER A 166 -10.51 6.72 2.91
N ALA A 167 -10.43 5.46 2.45
CA ALA A 167 -11.18 4.34 3.01
C ALA A 167 -10.55 3.82 4.32
N LEU A 168 -11.32 3.07 5.12
CA LEU A 168 -10.88 2.54 6.43
C LEU A 168 -9.59 1.71 6.33
N PHE A 169 -9.61 0.62 5.56
CA PHE A 169 -8.46 -0.29 5.46
C PHE A 169 -7.23 0.35 4.81
N PRO A 170 -7.29 0.84 3.55
CA PRO A 170 -6.09 1.38 2.90
C PRO A 170 -5.55 2.63 3.60
N SER A 171 -6.39 3.55 4.10
CA SER A 171 -5.86 4.77 4.74
C SER A 171 -5.24 4.49 6.10
N LEU A 172 -5.86 3.66 6.94
CA LEU A 172 -5.37 3.41 8.31
C LEU A 172 -4.21 2.41 8.32
N ALA A 173 -4.19 1.44 7.39
CA ALA A 173 -3.15 0.43 7.29
C ALA A 173 -2.23 0.64 6.09
N VAL A 174 -2.68 0.49 4.86
CA VAL A 174 -1.79 0.36 3.70
C VAL A 174 -0.97 1.64 3.45
N THR A 175 -1.58 2.83 3.45
CA THR A 175 -0.86 4.11 3.30
C THR A 175 0.11 4.34 4.46
N ALA A 176 -0.24 3.88 5.67
CA ALA A 176 0.65 3.94 6.81
C ALA A 176 1.85 2.99 6.64
N ALA A 177 1.61 1.77 6.14
CA ALA A 177 2.61 0.78 5.86
C ALA A 177 3.59 1.27 4.78
N ASP A 178 3.12 1.83 3.67
CA ASP A 178 3.97 2.32 2.59
C ASP A 178 4.98 3.37 3.07
N HIS A 179 4.54 4.27 3.95
CA HIS A 179 5.41 5.30 4.53
C HIS A 179 6.32 4.72 5.63
N ALA A 180 5.80 3.86 6.50
CA ALA A 180 6.58 3.23 7.56
C ALA A 180 7.64 2.27 7.02
N PHE A 181 7.34 1.52 5.95
CA PHE A 181 8.26 0.54 5.35
C PHE A 181 9.52 1.19 4.81
N ILE A 182 9.44 2.40 4.26
CA ILE A 182 10.60 3.16 3.81
C ILE A 182 11.55 3.43 4.97
N ALA A 183 11.03 3.75 6.16
CA ALA A 183 11.84 3.96 7.36
C ALA A 183 12.32 2.63 7.98
N GLN A 184 11.44 1.65 8.09
CA GLN A 184 11.64 0.46 8.93
C GLN A 184 12.27 -0.73 8.20
N LEU A 185 11.93 -0.89 6.91
CA LEU A 185 12.28 -2.06 6.11
C LEU A 185 13.35 -1.76 5.06
N TRP A 186 13.51 -0.51 4.61
CA TRP A 186 14.56 -0.16 3.65
C TRP A 186 15.83 0.34 4.31
N GLY A 187 15.77 0.74 5.58
CA GLY A 187 16.92 1.22 6.33
C GLY A 187 18.02 0.16 6.40
N ASN A 188 19.21 0.51 5.90
CA ASN A 188 20.35 -0.40 5.91
C ASN A 188 20.84 -0.60 7.35
N ARG A 189 20.79 -1.83 7.85
CA ARG A 189 21.20 -2.18 9.21
C ARG A 189 22.64 -2.68 9.28
N SER A 190 23.56 -1.84 8.83
CA SER A 190 24.99 -2.13 8.91
C SER A 190 25.49 -2.10 10.36
N ALA A 191 26.74 -2.49 10.58
CA ALA A 191 27.37 -2.42 11.91
C ALA A 191 27.40 -0.99 12.46
N GLU A 192 27.55 0.01 11.58
CA GLU A 192 27.56 1.44 11.93
C GLU A 192 26.16 1.98 12.23
N ASN A 193 25.12 1.40 11.62
CA ASN A 193 23.74 1.83 11.75
C ASN A 193 22.81 0.65 12.10
N PRO A 194 22.95 0.02 13.28
CA PRO A 194 22.22 -1.22 13.61
C PRO A 194 20.69 -1.04 13.70
N TRP A 195 20.23 0.20 13.85
CA TRP A 195 18.81 0.54 13.87
C TRP A 195 18.22 0.83 12.49
N GLY A 196 19.06 0.87 11.45
CA GLY A 196 18.67 1.17 10.07
C GLY A 196 18.82 2.65 9.74
N GLN A 197 19.40 2.92 8.57
CA GLN A 197 19.43 4.24 7.96
C GLN A 197 18.94 4.15 6.52
N THR A 198 17.87 4.87 6.18
CA THR A 198 17.40 4.97 4.79
C THR A 198 17.99 6.24 4.19
N THR A 199 19.06 6.10 3.43
CA THR A 199 19.74 7.23 2.77
C THR A 199 19.09 7.60 1.43
N LYS A 200 19.49 8.73 0.84
CA LYS A 200 19.09 9.14 -0.52
C LYS A 200 19.40 8.08 -1.56
N ASP A 201 20.56 7.43 -1.48
CA ASP A 201 20.94 6.37 -2.43
C ASP A 201 20.08 5.10 -2.26
N ILE A 202 19.74 4.75 -1.03
CA ILE A 202 18.83 3.62 -0.75
C ILE A 202 17.44 3.92 -1.32
N LEU A 203 16.94 5.15 -1.12
CA LEU A 203 15.67 5.61 -1.67
C LEU A 203 15.66 5.49 -3.20
N LEU A 204 16.69 6.04 -3.87
CA LEU A 204 16.84 5.95 -5.33
C LEU A 204 16.90 4.48 -5.81
N SER A 205 17.59 3.59 -5.09
CA SER A 205 17.72 2.19 -5.47
C SER A 205 16.40 1.42 -5.40
N PHE A 206 15.68 1.50 -4.27
CA PHE A 206 14.42 0.76 -4.11
C PHE A 206 13.32 1.27 -5.06
N TYR A 207 13.25 2.57 -5.31
CA TYR A 207 12.34 3.12 -6.31
C TYR A 207 12.82 2.94 -7.75
N GLY A 208 14.08 2.54 -7.97
CA GLY A 208 14.63 2.41 -9.31
C GLY A 208 14.65 3.75 -10.06
N VAL A 209 15.12 4.80 -9.40
CA VAL A 209 15.17 6.16 -9.97
C VAL A 209 16.63 6.58 -10.16
N ASN A 210 16.96 7.01 -11.38
CA ASN A 210 18.24 7.64 -11.67
C ASN A 210 18.17 9.14 -11.36
N ARG A 211 19.23 9.65 -10.72
CA ARG A 211 19.43 11.08 -10.51
C ARG A 211 20.34 11.62 -11.61
N ILE A 212 19.84 12.56 -12.41
CA ILE A 212 20.59 13.26 -13.45
C ILE A 212 20.92 14.65 -12.92
N ILE A 213 22.21 14.94 -12.76
CA ILE A 213 22.69 16.22 -12.23
C ILE A 213 23.05 17.12 -13.42
N LEU A 214 22.16 18.06 -13.76
CA LEU A 214 22.45 19.12 -14.73
C LEU A 214 23.11 20.33 -14.04
N ASN A 215 22.70 20.62 -12.80
CA ASN A 215 23.29 21.58 -11.87
C ASN A 215 23.14 21.04 -10.42
N ALA A 216 23.95 21.53 -9.48
CA ALA A 216 23.97 21.00 -8.10
C ALA A 216 22.62 21.16 -7.38
N ASP A 217 21.86 22.20 -7.74
CA ASP A 217 20.67 22.65 -7.01
C ASP A 217 19.35 22.09 -7.56
N THR A 218 19.33 21.53 -8.79
CA THR A 218 18.09 21.05 -9.42
C THR A 218 18.29 19.69 -10.09
N PRO A 219 18.40 18.59 -9.32
CA PRO A 219 18.49 17.28 -9.91
C PRO A 219 17.21 16.91 -10.65
N LEU A 220 17.37 16.31 -11.83
CA LEU A 220 16.27 15.64 -12.53
C LEU A 220 16.22 14.18 -12.10
N PHE A 221 15.01 13.65 -11.99
CA PHE A 221 14.77 12.26 -11.64
C PHE A 221 14.17 11.51 -12.84
N SER A 222 14.75 10.35 -13.13
CA SER A 222 14.33 9.49 -14.24
C SER A 222 14.01 8.10 -13.68
N PRO A 223 12.72 7.78 -13.47
CA PRO A 223 12.28 6.44 -13.12
C PRO A 223 12.69 5.45 -14.20
N THR A 224 13.26 4.33 -13.79
CA THR A 224 13.74 3.27 -14.69
C THR A 224 12.85 2.04 -14.68
N GLY A 225 11.93 1.93 -13.70
CA GLY A 225 11.18 0.70 -13.43
C GLY A 225 12.03 -0.43 -12.82
N HIS A 226 13.32 -0.18 -12.57
CA HIS A 226 14.27 -1.18 -12.08
C HIS A 226 14.47 -1.10 -10.57
N SER A 227 13.39 -1.22 -9.79
CA SER A 227 13.46 -1.34 -8.31
C SER A 227 14.49 -2.40 -7.89
N ARG A 228 15.42 -2.03 -7.00
CA ARG A 228 16.59 -2.85 -6.67
C ARG A 228 16.96 -2.73 -5.19
N ILE A 229 17.26 -3.87 -4.56
CA ILE A 229 17.88 -3.90 -3.23
C ILE A 229 19.34 -3.42 -3.38
N PRO A 230 19.78 -2.36 -2.68
CA PRO A 230 21.13 -1.83 -2.82
C PRO A 230 22.20 -2.81 -2.34
N THR A 231 23.47 -2.57 -2.68
CA THR A 231 24.58 -3.44 -2.27
C THR A 231 25.81 -2.60 -1.90
N PRO A 232 26.44 -2.81 -0.72
CA PRO A 232 25.99 -3.69 0.36
C PRO A 232 24.72 -3.13 1.04
N TRP A 233 23.84 -4.03 1.51
CA TRP A 233 22.65 -3.70 2.29
C TRP A 233 22.31 -4.86 3.22
N TYR A 234 21.96 -4.54 4.47
CA TYR A 234 21.65 -5.50 5.51
C TYR A 234 20.23 -5.28 6.01
N ARG A 235 19.47 -6.37 6.01
CA ARG A 235 18.07 -6.39 6.44
C ARG A 235 17.89 -6.21 7.94
N ARG A 236 16.63 -6.03 8.34
CA ARG A 236 16.20 -6.14 9.74
C ARG A 236 16.56 -7.52 10.36
N PRO A 237 17.10 -7.59 11.59
CA PRO A 237 17.32 -8.85 12.31
C PRO A 237 16.04 -9.68 12.43
N LEU A 238 16.14 -11.01 12.31
CA LEU A 238 14.96 -11.88 12.44
C LEU A 238 14.53 -12.06 13.90
N GLU A 239 15.44 -11.77 14.83
CA GLU A 239 15.23 -11.81 16.27
C GLU A 239 14.36 -10.64 16.76
N THR A 240 14.23 -9.58 15.95
CA THR A 240 13.40 -8.41 16.22
C THR A 240 12.59 -8.04 14.98
N PRO A 241 11.71 -8.93 14.49
CA PRO A 241 11.03 -8.74 13.23
C PRO A 241 10.10 -7.52 13.26
N TYR A 242 9.71 -7.03 12.07
CA TYR A 242 8.67 -6.01 11.96
C TYR A 242 7.31 -6.70 11.84
N ASP A 243 6.67 -6.93 12.98
CA ASP A 243 5.38 -7.62 13.14
C ASP A 243 4.20 -6.64 13.23
N PHE A 244 2.97 -7.15 13.44
CA PHE A 244 1.79 -6.30 13.56
C PHE A 244 1.86 -5.34 14.74
N LEU A 245 2.47 -5.75 15.85
CA LEU A 245 2.56 -4.91 17.04
C LEU A 245 3.54 -3.76 16.85
N ALA A 246 4.69 -4.02 16.21
CA ALA A 246 5.63 -2.99 15.78
C ALA A 246 4.98 -2.02 14.79
N PHE A 247 4.24 -2.55 13.80
CA PHE A 247 3.53 -1.73 12.83
C PHE A 247 2.42 -0.87 13.48
N SER A 248 1.63 -1.44 14.39
CA SER A 248 0.60 -0.71 15.14
C SER A 248 1.16 0.49 15.90
N ARG A 249 2.34 0.34 16.52
CA ARG A 249 3.03 1.43 17.22
C ARG A 249 3.46 2.54 16.27
N ASP A 250 3.90 2.20 15.06
CA ASP A 250 4.25 3.20 14.04
C ASP A 250 3.02 3.91 13.50
N VAL A 251 1.90 3.19 13.25
CA VAL A 251 0.60 3.78 12.91
C VAL A 251 0.18 4.80 13.96
N LEU A 252 0.27 4.43 15.24
CA LEU A 252 -0.09 5.32 16.35
C LEU A 252 0.88 6.51 16.46
N THR A 253 2.18 6.29 16.30
CA THR A 253 3.19 7.35 16.34
C THR A 253 2.93 8.39 15.25
N MET A 254 2.74 7.92 14.01
CA MET A 254 2.43 8.79 12.87
C MET A 254 1.09 9.52 13.08
N GLY A 255 0.05 8.83 13.53
CA GLY A 255 -1.27 9.42 13.79
C GLY A 255 -1.25 10.46 14.91
N LYS A 256 -0.46 10.27 15.96
CA LYS A 256 -0.28 11.28 17.03
C LYS A 256 0.44 12.54 16.52
N ALA A 257 1.39 12.37 15.60
CA ALA A 257 2.07 13.50 14.96
C ALA A 257 1.16 14.23 13.96
N TYR A 258 0.30 13.49 13.25
CA TYR A 258 -0.61 13.98 12.22
C TYR A 258 -2.00 13.35 12.38
N PRO A 259 -2.86 13.92 13.26
CA PRO A 259 -4.19 13.38 13.57
C PRO A 259 -5.10 13.17 12.35
N GLU A 260 -4.88 13.91 11.27
CA GLU A 260 -5.60 13.77 10.01
C GLU A 260 -5.45 12.39 9.36
N PHE A 261 -4.44 11.58 9.74
CA PHE A 261 -4.31 10.20 9.26
C PHE A 261 -5.42 9.28 9.73
N PHE A 262 -6.14 9.66 10.79
CA PHE A 262 -7.28 8.92 11.32
C PHE A 262 -8.64 9.48 10.86
N THR A 263 -8.63 10.34 9.82
CA THR A 263 -9.84 10.86 9.19
C THR A 263 -10.19 10.09 7.92
N ILE A 264 -11.43 9.60 7.88
CA ILE A 264 -12.00 8.80 6.79
C ILE A 264 -12.99 9.67 6.02
N GLY A 265 -13.00 9.58 4.70
CA GLY A 265 -13.80 10.46 3.85
C GLY A 265 -13.20 10.64 2.47
N GLY A 266 -13.64 11.65 1.75
CA GLY A 266 -13.15 11.91 0.40
C GLY A 266 -13.62 13.25 -0.16
N ASN A 267 -13.05 13.63 -1.30
CA ASN A 267 -13.59 14.70 -2.12
C ASN A 267 -14.92 14.27 -2.76
N ILE A 268 -15.80 15.24 -3.02
CA ILE A 268 -17.14 15.03 -3.60
C ILE A 268 -17.20 15.51 -5.06
N GLY A 269 -16.27 15.02 -5.88
CA GLY A 269 -16.27 15.24 -7.34
C GLY A 269 -15.49 16.47 -7.81
N ALA A 270 -14.90 17.24 -6.89
CA ALA A 270 -14.01 18.36 -7.21
C ALA A 270 -12.86 18.48 -6.20
N PRO A 271 -11.69 19.01 -6.59
CA PRO A 271 -10.59 19.25 -5.65
C PRO A 271 -11.02 20.20 -4.50
N ASN A 272 -10.39 20.04 -3.33
CA ASN A 272 -10.66 20.81 -2.11
C ASN A 272 -12.11 20.73 -1.61
N THR A 273 -12.74 19.56 -1.72
CA THR A 273 -14.11 19.33 -1.24
C THR A 273 -14.21 18.20 -0.22
N PHE A 274 -13.09 17.91 0.47
CA PHE A 274 -12.99 16.74 1.34
C PHE A 274 -14.01 16.81 2.47
N GLN A 275 -14.84 15.77 2.60
CA GLN A 275 -15.76 15.62 3.71
C GLN A 275 -15.42 14.38 4.51
N ASN A 276 -15.41 14.53 5.84
CA ASN A 276 -15.23 13.42 6.75
C ASN A 276 -16.52 12.59 6.90
N VAL A 277 -16.35 11.35 7.30
CA VAL A 277 -17.40 10.49 7.86
C VAL A 277 -17.05 10.17 9.30
N SER A 278 -18.04 10.24 10.19
CA SER A 278 -17.91 9.85 11.60
C SER A 278 -17.51 8.38 11.71
N ILE A 279 -16.45 8.10 12.49
CA ILE A 279 -16.01 6.74 12.81
C ILE A 279 -17.06 6.03 13.66
N SER A 280 -17.71 6.76 14.57
CA SER A 280 -18.81 6.23 15.37
C SER A 280 -19.98 5.79 14.49
N ASP A 281 -20.34 6.58 13.48
CA ASP A 281 -21.46 6.23 12.60
C ASP A 281 -21.09 5.06 11.67
N LEU A 282 -19.84 5.04 11.17
CA LEU A 282 -19.33 3.94 10.34
C LEU A 282 -19.34 2.60 11.06
N THR A 283 -19.02 2.60 12.36
CA THR A 283 -18.81 1.38 13.14
C THR A 283 -19.93 1.09 14.13
N ASN A 284 -21.03 1.82 14.04
CA ASN A 284 -22.18 1.77 14.95
C ASN A 284 -21.75 1.86 16.44
N GLY A 285 -20.82 2.77 16.73
CA GLY A 285 -20.27 3.04 18.06
C GLY A 285 -19.21 2.06 18.55
N THR A 286 -18.82 1.05 17.78
CA THR A 286 -17.73 0.11 18.17
C THR A 286 -16.41 0.85 18.35
N TYR A 287 -16.14 1.80 17.46
CA TYR A 287 -15.02 2.74 17.54
C TYR A 287 -15.56 4.17 17.49
N ASN A 288 -14.78 5.11 17.99
CA ASN A 288 -14.95 6.54 17.74
C ASN A 288 -13.59 7.17 17.45
N GLU A 289 -13.60 8.44 17.08
CA GLU A 289 -12.43 9.21 16.65
C GLU A 289 -11.33 9.22 17.71
N THR A 290 -11.68 9.43 18.99
CA THR A 290 -10.71 9.46 20.10
C THR A 290 -10.09 8.09 20.34
N MET A 291 -10.88 7.02 20.26
CA MET A 291 -10.41 5.65 20.44
C MET A 291 -9.28 5.30 19.47
N LEU A 292 -9.24 5.89 18.26
CA LEU A 292 -8.19 5.59 17.27
C LEU A 292 -6.78 5.96 17.76
N PHE A 293 -6.66 6.85 18.74
CA PHE A 293 -5.38 7.26 19.36
C PHE A 293 -4.99 6.40 20.56
N GLU A 294 -5.75 5.34 20.85
CA GLU A 294 -5.53 4.47 22.00
C GLU A 294 -5.13 3.06 21.56
N LYS A 295 -4.17 2.47 22.28
CA LYS A 295 -3.71 1.09 22.08
C LYS A 295 -3.43 0.80 20.59
N ASN A 296 -4.07 -0.22 20.03
CA ASN A 296 -3.94 -0.64 18.63
C ASN A 296 -5.20 -0.32 17.81
N ASN A 297 -6.10 0.54 18.32
CA ASN A 297 -7.45 0.67 17.79
C ASN A 297 -7.50 1.13 16.33
N ALA A 298 -6.61 2.02 15.89
CA ALA A 298 -6.53 2.43 14.49
C ALA A 298 -6.23 1.24 13.55
N LEU A 299 -5.21 0.43 13.88
CA LEU A 299 -4.88 -0.75 13.08
C LEU A 299 -5.96 -1.84 13.20
N CYS A 300 -6.55 -2.01 14.38
CA CYS A 300 -7.67 -2.92 14.60
C CYS A 300 -8.88 -2.57 13.74
N LEU A 301 -9.25 -1.28 13.67
CA LEU A 301 -10.32 -0.81 12.81
C LEU A 301 -9.98 -1.06 11.33
N ALA A 302 -8.75 -0.74 10.92
CA ALA A 302 -8.29 -0.99 9.56
C ALA A 302 -8.46 -2.47 9.16
N MET A 303 -7.87 -3.38 9.93
CA MET A 303 -7.83 -4.80 9.59
C MET A 303 -9.19 -5.48 9.70
N GLN A 304 -9.99 -5.16 10.73
CA GLN A 304 -11.34 -5.71 10.82
C GLN A 304 -12.28 -5.13 9.77
N SER A 305 -12.11 -3.87 9.37
CA SER A 305 -12.90 -3.30 8.27
C SER A 305 -12.63 -4.04 6.95
N ALA A 306 -11.39 -4.48 6.70
CA ALA A 306 -11.07 -5.29 5.53
C ALA A 306 -11.81 -6.63 5.53
N VAL A 307 -11.95 -7.27 6.70
CA VAL A 307 -12.70 -8.53 6.86
C VAL A 307 -14.20 -8.30 6.67
N VAL A 308 -14.76 -7.33 7.38
CA VAL A 308 -16.21 -7.06 7.42
C VAL A 308 -16.73 -6.53 6.09
N THR A 309 -15.92 -5.75 5.36
CA THR A 309 -16.30 -5.22 4.04
C THR A 309 -15.87 -6.12 2.89
N ALA A 310 -15.18 -7.25 3.16
CA ALA A 310 -14.74 -8.18 2.12
C ALA A 310 -15.87 -8.59 1.15
N PRO A 311 -17.09 -8.95 1.61
CA PRO A 311 -18.17 -9.33 0.70
C PRO A 311 -18.47 -8.26 -0.37
N VAL A 312 -18.51 -6.98 0.03
CA VAL A 312 -18.78 -5.85 -0.88
C VAL A 312 -17.76 -5.81 -2.01
N TRP A 313 -16.48 -5.99 -1.69
CA TRP A 313 -15.40 -5.96 -2.68
C TRP A 313 -15.32 -7.24 -3.51
N LEU A 314 -15.46 -8.39 -2.86
CA LEU A 314 -15.38 -9.69 -3.55
C LEU A 314 -16.54 -9.89 -4.52
N GLU A 315 -17.73 -9.37 -4.23
CA GLU A 315 -18.86 -9.37 -5.16
C GLU A 315 -18.57 -8.60 -6.45
N THR A 316 -17.67 -7.62 -6.44
CA THR A 316 -17.29 -6.88 -7.67
C THR A 316 -16.34 -7.68 -8.56
N ILE A 317 -15.60 -8.63 -7.98
CA ILE A 317 -14.52 -9.40 -8.64
C ILE A 317 -14.99 -10.79 -9.04
N TYR A 318 -15.70 -11.48 -8.15
CA TYR A 318 -16.04 -12.91 -8.27
C TYR A 318 -17.49 -13.13 -8.69
N LYS A 319 -17.74 -14.18 -9.47
CA LYS A 319 -19.10 -14.67 -9.74
C LYS A 319 -19.70 -15.36 -8.53
N ASP A 320 -18.88 -16.06 -7.77
CA ASP A 320 -19.20 -16.69 -6.48
C ASP A 320 -18.13 -16.28 -5.45
N PRO A 321 -18.45 -15.34 -4.52
CA PRO A 321 -17.50 -14.82 -3.55
C PRO A 321 -17.43 -15.65 -2.26
N ASP A 322 -18.23 -16.70 -2.08
CA ASP A 322 -18.38 -17.38 -0.78
C ASP A 322 -17.06 -18.02 -0.31
N TYR A 323 -16.37 -18.73 -1.19
CA TYR A 323 -15.10 -19.36 -0.86
C TYR A 323 -13.97 -18.33 -0.60
N PRO A 324 -13.72 -17.33 -1.47
CA PRO A 324 -12.79 -16.25 -1.18
C PRO A 324 -13.10 -15.51 0.13
N ASN A 325 -14.38 -15.25 0.41
CA ASN A 325 -14.80 -14.62 1.66
C ASN A 325 -14.54 -15.51 2.89
N GLY A 326 -14.73 -16.83 2.75
CA GLY A 326 -14.38 -17.82 3.77
C GLY A 326 -12.88 -17.84 4.10
N LEU A 327 -12.01 -17.67 3.09
CA LEU A 327 -10.56 -17.58 3.30
C LEU A 327 -10.17 -16.32 4.08
N VAL A 328 -10.77 -15.16 3.77
CA VAL A 328 -10.54 -13.92 4.53
C VAL A 328 -10.94 -14.09 5.99
N ASN A 329 -12.15 -14.62 6.23
CA ASN A 329 -12.70 -14.79 7.58
C ASN A 329 -11.97 -15.84 8.43
N SER A 330 -11.40 -16.87 7.81
CA SER A 330 -10.64 -17.90 8.52
C SER A 330 -9.18 -17.51 8.77
N THR A 331 -8.60 -16.64 7.94
CA THR A 331 -7.17 -16.32 8.01
C THR A 331 -6.87 -15.04 8.77
N LEU A 332 -7.58 -13.94 8.51
CA LEU A 332 -7.22 -12.64 9.08
C LEU A 332 -7.50 -12.53 10.58
N PRO A 333 -8.70 -12.87 11.10
CA PRO A 333 -9.01 -12.65 12.52
C PRO A 333 -8.03 -13.32 13.50
N PRO A 334 -7.57 -14.57 13.30
CA PRO A 334 -6.56 -15.18 14.16
C PRO A 334 -5.23 -14.39 14.23
N LEU A 335 -4.80 -13.78 13.12
CA LEU A 335 -3.55 -13.01 13.05
C LEU A 335 -3.62 -11.69 13.82
N LEU A 336 -4.83 -11.18 14.09
CA LEU A 336 -5.06 -9.94 14.83
C LEU A 336 -5.15 -10.14 16.34
N SER A 337 -5.05 -11.37 16.83
CA SER A 337 -5.21 -11.71 18.25
C SER A 337 -4.23 -10.96 19.16
N SER A 338 -3.01 -10.65 18.67
CA SER A 338 -2.00 -9.87 19.39
C SER A 338 -2.36 -8.39 19.58
N LEU A 339 -3.36 -7.88 18.87
CA LEU A 339 -3.73 -6.47 18.89
C LEU A 339 -4.84 -6.13 19.90
N GLU A 340 -5.50 -7.13 20.49
CA GLU A 340 -6.60 -6.95 21.47
C GLU A 340 -7.75 -6.07 20.93
N CYS A 341 -8.18 -6.34 19.70
CA CYS A 341 -9.13 -5.49 19.01
C CYS A 341 -10.57 -5.53 19.57
N PRO A 342 -11.24 -4.37 19.75
CA PRO A 342 -12.69 -4.32 19.89
C PRO A 342 -13.38 -5.02 18.71
N ASN A 343 -14.39 -5.85 18.97
CA ASN A 343 -15.03 -6.66 17.94
C ASN A 343 -15.92 -5.82 17.00
N LEU A 344 -15.48 -5.60 15.77
CA LEU A 344 -16.24 -4.90 14.73
C LEU A 344 -17.19 -5.85 14.02
N LYS A 345 -18.50 -5.62 14.14
CA LYS A 345 -19.52 -6.48 13.53
C LYS A 345 -19.92 -6.07 12.11
N ALA A 346 -19.93 -4.78 11.83
CA ALA A 346 -20.42 -4.22 10.58
C ALA A 346 -19.74 -2.87 10.31
N VAL A 347 -19.67 -2.50 9.03
CA VAL A 347 -19.32 -1.15 8.58
C VAL A 347 -20.47 -0.62 7.75
N ASN A 348 -21.01 0.55 8.12
CA ASN A 348 -22.05 1.23 7.36
C ASN A 348 -21.47 1.89 6.10
N SER A 349 -21.25 1.08 5.06
CA SER A 349 -20.61 1.51 3.81
C SER A 349 -21.50 2.44 2.97
N ASP A 350 -22.81 2.56 3.27
CA ASP A 350 -23.71 3.48 2.58
C ASP A 350 -23.28 4.94 2.79
N LEU A 351 -22.64 5.25 3.92
CA LEU A 351 -22.07 6.56 4.21
C LEU A 351 -20.97 6.96 3.21
N PHE A 352 -20.41 6.00 2.46
CA PHE A 352 -19.42 6.24 1.43
C PHE A 352 -20.00 6.50 0.03
N LEU A 353 -21.29 6.24 -0.21
CA LEU A 353 -21.91 6.39 -1.54
C LEU A 353 -21.88 7.82 -2.09
N LYS A 354 -21.73 8.83 -1.21
CA LYS A 354 -21.56 10.22 -1.60
C LYS A 354 -20.17 10.55 -2.20
N PHE A 355 -19.18 9.68 -2.00
CA PHE A 355 -17.83 9.89 -2.52
C PHE A 355 -17.65 9.19 -3.86
N PRO A 356 -17.44 9.93 -4.96
CA PRO A 356 -17.31 9.32 -6.26
C PRO A 356 -16.04 8.45 -6.41
N GLY A 357 -15.00 8.68 -5.60
CA GLY A 357 -13.84 7.78 -5.55
C GLY A 357 -14.17 6.37 -5.07
N TYR A 358 -15.07 6.26 -4.09
CA TYR A 358 -15.57 4.98 -3.59
C TYR A 358 -16.44 4.26 -4.63
N THR A 359 -17.42 4.97 -5.21
CA THR A 359 -18.35 4.35 -6.17
C THR A 359 -17.67 3.93 -7.47
N ARG A 360 -16.66 4.69 -7.94
CA ARG A 360 -15.83 4.30 -9.10
C ARG A 360 -15.02 3.04 -8.86
N ALA A 361 -14.45 2.90 -7.65
CA ALA A 361 -13.68 1.73 -7.28
C ALA A 361 -14.55 0.45 -7.30
N LEU A 362 -15.77 0.50 -6.76
CA LEU A 362 -16.71 -0.62 -6.78
C LEU A 362 -17.14 -1.02 -8.20
N ALA A 363 -17.30 -0.03 -9.08
CA ALA A 363 -17.74 -0.29 -10.45
C ALA A 363 -16.65 -0.91 -11.34
N HIS A 364 -15.40 -0.97 -10.87
CA HIS A 364 -14.23 -1.25 -11.72
C HIS A 364 -14.23 -0.35 -12.96
N ASP A 365 -14.76 0.88 -12.85
CA ASP A 365 -14.98 1.81 -13.97
C ASP A 365 -13.68 2.47 -14.46
N ASN A 366 -12.58 1.74 -14.32
CA ASN A 366 -11.33 1.96 -15.03
C ASN A 366 -11.39 1.35 -16.43
N SER A 367 -12.62 1.17 -16.96
CA SER A 367 -12.92 0.42 -18.16
C SER A 367 -12.42 1.18 -19.40
N THR A 368 -11.28 0.74 -19.92
CA THR A 368 -10.77 0.96 -21.29
C THR A 368 -10.51 2.40 -21.79
N GLU A 369 -11.20 3.46 -21.37
CA GLU A 369 -11.01 4.81 -21.92
C GLU A 369 -9.84 5.59 -21.30
N MET A 370 -9.52 5.35 -20.01
CA MET A 370 -8.38 6.03 -19.38
C MET A 370 -7.04 5.33 -19.66
N ARG A 371 -7.02 3.99 -19.77
CA ARG A 371 -5.81 3.22 -20.12
C ARG A 371 -5.37 3.42 -21.58
N LYS A 372 -6.26 3.86 -22.47
CA LYS A 372 -5.97 4.17 -23.88
C LYS A 372 -5.24 5.50 -24.11
N ARG A 373 -5.03 6.33 -23.08
CA ARG A 373 -4.35 7.63 -23.23
C ARG A 373 -2.81 7.56 -23.11
N GLN A 374 -2.23 6.36 -23.09
CA GLN A 374 -0.80 6.16 -22.84
C GLN A 374 -0.09 5.25 -23.85
N ASP A 375 -0.68 5.03 -25.03
CA ASP A 375 0.10 4.58 -26.21
C ASP A 375 0.73 5.79 -26.92
#